data_AF-A0A4R6ACG7-F1
#
_entry.id   AF-A0A4R6ACG7-F1
#
_cell.length_a   1.000
_cell.length_b   1.000
_cell.length_c   1.000
_cell.angle_alpha   90.00
_cell.angle_beta   90.00
_cell.angle_gamma   90.00
#
_symmetry.space_group_name_H-M   'P 1'
#
loop_
_entity.id
_entity.type
_entity.pdbx_description
1 polymer ?
#
loop_
_entity_poly.entity_id
_entity_poly.type
_entity_poly.pdbx_seq_one_letter_code
_entity_poly.pdbx_strand_id
1 'polypeptide(L)'
;MKLERHVLETMPELEQSRTIEKDSERGAPEKTTGQTGDIAALVQAALSNSPDRQAFRRQLHAQGLELYIRGKTPGVVHLESGKKHRLKTLNLELLQAFEALPDAQLNESREKTAPEGEKEKGAEALPEPQRHQAQTQQPPDLRDAWRAELEHLRERHEQNRQAEAEQSGNLLRELRALVRFAVSDTLKGIRSRALKMLERLKIKPRQHEYERLRRDPKHERGR
;
A
#
# COMPACT_ATOMS: atom_id res chain seq x y z
N MET A 1 40.86 -17.77 -14.36
CA MET A 1 40.62 -19.02 -15.12
C MET A 1 40.67 -20.32 -14.33
N LYS A 2 41.62 -20.62 -13.41
CA LYS A 2 41.61 -21.93 -12.68
C LYS A 2 40.52 -22.03 -11.60
N LEU A 3 40.26 -20.95 -10.87
CA LEU A 3 39.29 -20.93 -9.78
C LEU A 3 37.84 -21.02 -10.31
N GLU A 4 37.53 -20.32 -11.39
CA GLU A 4 36.20 -20.33 -12.00
C GLU A 4 35.81 -21.73 -12.47
N ARG A 5 36.74 -22.46 -13.09
CA ARG A 5 36.51 -23.85 -13.51
C ARG A 5 36.24 -24.77 -12.32
N HIS A 6 37.05 -24.65 -11.26
CA HIS A 6 36.88 -25.47 -10.07
C HIS A 6 35.55 -25.20 -9.35
N VAL A 7 35.09 -23.94 -9.35
CA VAL A 7 33.79 -23.54 -8.79
C VAL A 7 32.63 -24.10 -9.61
N LEU A 8 32.71 -24.09 -10.94
CA LEU A 8 31.67 -24.69 -11.80
C LEU A 8 31.66 -26.23 -11.69
N GLU A 9 32.83 -26.88 -11.54
CA GLU A 9 32.93 -28.32 -11.32
C GLU A 9 32.32 -28.76 -9.97
N THR A 10 32.50 -27.97 -8.91
CA THR A 10 31.96 -28.28 -7.58
C THR A 10 30.51 -27.86 -7.39
N MET A 11 30.04 -26.88 -8.16
CA MET A 11 28.71 -26.29 -8.04
C MET A 11 28.11 -26.04 -9.44
N PRO A 12 27.64 -27.10 -10.14
CA PRO A 12 27.10 -26.97 -11.49
C PRO A 12 25.81 -26.11 -11.55
N GLU A 13 25.12 -25.95 -10.42
CA GLU A 13 23.98 -25.03 -10.29
C GLU A 13 24.34 -23.54 -10.50
N LEU A 14 25.63 -23.21 -10.43
CA LEU A 14 26.13 -21.85 -10.66
C LEU A 14 26.40 -21.55 -12.14
N GLU A 15 26.17 -22.50 -13.05
CA GLU A 15 26.20 -22.25 -14.48
C GLU A 15 25.05 -21.31 -14.88
N GLN A 16 25.31 -20.01 -14.81
CA GLN A 16 24.42 -19.00 -15.37
C GLN A 16 24.58 -18.99 -16.89
N SER A 17 23.55 -19.46 -17.61
CA SER A 17 23.43 -19.28 -19.06
C SER A 17 23.37 -17.79 -19.38
N ARG A 18 24.51 -17.21 -19.75
CA ARG A 18 24.59 -15.81 -20.19
C ARG A 18 24.06 -15.68 -21.62
N THR A 19 22.74 -15.72 -21.76
CA THR A 19 22.06 -15.18 -22.94
C THR A 19 21.54 -13.79 -22.56
N ILE A 20 22.44 -12.82 -22.48
CA ILE A 20 22.06 -11.41 -22.46
C ILE A 20 22.24 -10.93 -23.89
N GLU A 21 21.18 -11.01 -24.68
CA GLU A 21 21.12 -10.31 -25.96
C GLU A 21 21.25 -8.81 -25.68
N LYS A 22 22.23 -8.20 -26.33
CA LYS A 22 22.58 -6.79 -26.18
C LYS A 22 21.77 -6.00 -27.20
N ASP A 23 20.52 -5.71 -26.87
CA ASP A 23 19.73 -4.74 -27.62
C ASP A 23 20.20 -3.33 -27.26
N SER A 24 21.00 -2.76 -28.16
CA SER A 24 21.44 -1.38 -28.10
C SER A 24 20.41 -0.47 -28.74
N GLU A 25 19.29 -0.18 -28.08
CA GLU A 25 18.44 0.94 -28.47
C GLU A 25 18.01 1.76 -27.26
N ARG A 26 18.44 3.03 -27.27
CA ARG A 26 18.00 4.07 -26.34
C ARG A 26 16.53 4.39 -26.64
N GLY A 27 15.63 3.59 -26.09
CA GLY A 27 14.19 3.86 -25.99
C GLY A 27 13.81 4.16 -24.54
N ALA A 28 12.90 5.10 -24.35
CA ALA A 28 12.40 5.58 -23.05
C ALA A 28 11.96 4.43 -22.10
N PRO A 29 11.99 4.63 -20.77
CA PRO A 29 11.57 3.59 -19.83
C PRO A 29 10.07 3.30 -19.98
N GLU A 30 9.73 2.25 -20.72
CA GLU A 30 8.44 1.60 -20.64
C GLU A 30 8.30 1.00 -19.25
N LYS A 31 7.48 1.69 -18.46
CA LYS A 31 6.93 1.21 -17.21
C LYS A 31 6.28 -0.14 -17.50
N THR A 32 6.55 -1.10 -16.63
CA THR A 32 5.87 -2.39 -16.51
C THR A 32 4.34 -2.25 -16.54
N THR A 33 3.75 -2.30 -17.73
CA THR A 33 2.30 -2.31 -18.00
C THR A 33 1.81 -3.76 -18.13
N GLY A 34 2.07 -4.58 -17.12
CA GLY A 34 1.35 -5.84 -16.96
C GLY A 34 0.05 -5.58 -16.19
N GLN A 35 -1.12 -5.72 -16.85
CA GLN A 35 -2.51 -5.57 -16.35
C GLN A 35 -3.21 -4.20 -16.50
N THR A 36 -2.54 -3.11 -16.87
CA THR A 36 -3.25 -1.84 -17.16
C THR A 36 -3.91 -1.82 -18.53
N GLY A 37 -3.48 -2.68 -19.46
CA GLY A 37 -4.07 -2.80 -20.80
C GLY A 37 -5.53 -3.26 -20.78
N ASP A 38 -5.86 -4.22 -19.92
CA ASP A 38 -7.19 -4.82 -19.88
C ASP A 38 -8.25 -3.83 -19.37
N ILE A 39 -7.94 -3.09 -18.30
CA ILE A 39 -8.90 -2.14 -17.71
C ILE A 39 -9.16 -0.96 -18.66
N ALA A 40 -8.14 -0.47 -19.37
CA ALA A 40 -8.33 0.59 -20.35
C ALA A 40 -9.24 0.14 -21.51
N ALA A 41 -9.05 -1.09 -22.01
CA ALA A 41 -9.89 -1.67 -23.05
C ALA A 41 -11.34 -1.89 -22.59
N LEU A 42 -11.55 -2.36 -21.35
CA LEU A 42 -12.88 -2.51 -20.75
C LEU A 42 -13.59 -1.16 -20.64
N VAL A 43 -12.90 -0.14 -20.10
CA VAL A 43 -13.45 1.22 -19.99
C VAL A 43 -13.78 1.79 -21.37
N GLN A 44 -12.93 1.56 -22.38
CA GLN A 44 -13.20 1.99 -23.75
C GLN A 44 -14.42 1.29 -24.34
N ALA A 45 -14.55 -0.03 -24.13
CA ALA A 45 -15.73 -0.78 -24.56
C ALA A 45 -17.01 -0.30 -23.88
N ALA A 46 -16.95 0.05 -22.59
CA ALA A 46 -18.08 0.64 -21.87
C ALA A 46 -18.42 2.05 -22.40
N LEU A 47 -17.43 2.87 -22.77
CA LEU A 47 -17.70 4.19 -23.36
C LEU A 47 -18.36 4.08 -24.74
N SER A 48 -17.86 3.20 -25.60
CA SER A 48 -18.40 3.03 -26.97
C SER A 48 -19.85 2.55 -26.99
N ASN A 49 -20.25 1.79 -25.97
CA ASN A 49 -21.60 1.24 -25.88
C ASN A 49 -22.55 2.14 -25.06
N SER A 50 -22.06 3.23 -24.46
CA SER A 50 -22.84 4.10 -23.60
C SER A 50 -23.19 5.42 -24.27
N PRO A 51 -24.48 5.74 -24.47
CA PRO A 51 -24.89 7.06 -24.95
C PRO A 51 -24.81 8.14 -23.86
N ASP A 52 -25.02 7.77 -22.59
CA ASP A 52 -25.10 8.68 -21.46
C ASP A 52 -24.25 8.21 -20.27
N ARG A 53 -23.92 9.13 -19.34
CA ARG A 53 -23.14 8.79 -18.14
C ARG A 53 -23.78 7.73 -17.24
N GLN A 54 -25.11 7.63 -17.21
CA GLN A 54 -25.79 6.57 -16.46
C GLN A 54 -25.63 5.19 -17.13
N ALA A 55 -25.78 5.13 -18.46
CA ALA A 55 -25.55 3.91 -19.22
C ALA A 55 -24.10 3.44 -19.06
N PHE A 56 -23.15 4.37 -19.09
CA PHE A 56 -21.74 4.11 -18.84
C PHE A 56 -21.49 3.47 -17.48
N ARG A 57 -22.08 4.00 -16.40
CA ARG A 57 -21.95 3.41 -15.05
C ARG A 57 -22.49 1.98 -14.99
N ARG A 58 -23.64 1.71 -15.62
CA ARG A 58 -24.22 0.36 -15.65
C ARG A 58 -23.33 -0.61 -16.42
N GLN A 59 -22.77 -0.17 -17.55
CA GLN A 59 -21.87 -1.01 -18.35
C GLN A 59 -20.53 -1.27 -17.67
N LEU A 60 -19.96 -0.28 -16.98
CA LEU A 60 -18.80 -0.48 -16.13
C LEU A 60 -19.09 -1.53 -15.05
N HIS A 61 -20.22 -1.40 -14.35
CA HIS A 61 -20.59 -2.34 -13.29
C HIS A 61 -20.79 -3.77 -13.83
N ALA A 62 -21.36 -3.92 -15.03
CA ALA A 62 -21.48 -5.22 -15.71
C ALA A 62 -20.12 -5.85 -16.04
N GLN A 63 -19.07 -5.04 -16.19
CA GLN A 63 -17.70 -5.48 -16.42
C GLN A 63 -16.88 -5.60 -15.11
N GLY A 64 -17.53 -5.54 -13.94
CA GLY A 64 -16.84 -5.63 -12.65
C GLY A 64 -16.04 -4.37 -12.28
N LEU A 65 -16.37 -3.22 -12.88
CA LEU A 65 -15.73 -1.93 -12.63
C LEU A 65 -16.71 -0.96 -11.97
N GLU A 66 -16.26 -0.21 -10.97
CA GLU A 66 -17.05 0.85 -10.33
C GLU A 66 -16.43 2.23 -10.57
N LEU A 67 -17.26 3.19 -10.98
CA LEU A 67 -16.84 4.58 -11.17
C LEU A 67 -16.69 5.28 -9.81
N TYR A 68 -15.50 5.79 -9.51
CA TYR A 68 -15.27 6.66 -8.36
C TYR A 68 -14.79 8.04 -8.81
N ILE A 69 -15.06 9.05 -7.98
CA ILE A 69 -14.62 10.43 -8.24
C ILE A 69 -13.70 10.84 -7.11
N ARG A 70 -12.47 11.25 -7.44
CA ARG A 70 -11.52 11.83 -6.49
C ARG A 70 -11.27 13.29 -6.85
N GLY A 71 -11.89 14.19 -6.09
CA GLY A 71 -11.85 15.62 -6.39
C GLY A 71 -12.52 15.88 -7.75
N LYS A 72 -11.74 16.37 -8.73
CA LYS A 72 -12.22 16.66 -10.09
C LYS A 72 -11.96 15.53 -11.10
N THR A 73 -11.21 14.50 -10.73
CA THR A 73 -10.79 13.46 -11.68
C THR A 73 -11.59 12.18 -11.46
N PRO A 74 -12.34 11.70 -12.47
CA PRO A 74 -12.98 10.39 -12.44
C PRO A 74 -11.95 9.25 -12.56
N GLY A 75 -12.28 8.13 -11.94
CA GLY A 75 -11.48 6.90 -11.97
C GLY A 75 -12.37 5.67 -11.86
N VAL A 76 -11.78 4.50 -12.11
CA VAL A 76 -12.45 3.20 -12.01
C VAL A 76 -11.78 2.30 -10.97
N VAL A 77 -12.58 1.60 -10.18
CA VAL A 77 -12.14 0.57 -9.24
C VAL A 77 -12.47 -0.79 -9.86
N HIS A 78 -11.49 -1.69 -9.90
CA HIS A 78 -11.73 -3.08 -10.25
C HIS A 78 -12.27 -3.82 -9.03
N LEU A 79 -13.50 -4.31 -9.10
CA LEU A 79 -14.17 -4.92 -7.94
C LEU A 79 -13.46 -6.21 -7.50
N GLU A 80 -12.93 -7.00 -8.43
CA GLU A 80 -12.28 -8.28 -8.07
C GLU A 80 -10.87 -8.09 -7.47
N SER A 81 -10.15 -7.04 -7.90
CA SER A 81 -8.75 -6.84 -7.48
C SER A 81 -8.59 -5.71 -6.46
N GLY A 82 -9.65 -4.92 -6.24
CA GLY A 82 -9.65 -3.72 -5.40
C GLY A 82 -8.77 -2.58 -5.95
N LYS A 83 -8.12 -2.75 -7.10
CA LYS A 83 -7.18 -1.78 -7.65
C LYS A 83 -7.94 -0.57 -8.20
N LYS A 84 -7.47 0.62 -7.83
CA LYS A 84 -8.05 1.90 -8.26
C LYS A 84 -7.19 2.51 -9.35
N HIS A 85 -7.81 2.81 -10.49
CA HIS A 85 -7.16 3.44 -11.63
C HIS A 85 -7.81 4.79 -11.90
N ARG A 86 -7.03 5.83 -12.19
CA ARG A 86 -7.61 7.12 -12.60
C ARG A 86 -7.76 7.11 -14.12
N LEU A 87 -8.86 7.66 -14.64
CA LEU A 87 -9.06 7.72 -16.10
C LEU A 87 -7.92 8.51 -16.76
N LYS A 88 -7.51 9.64 -16.14
CA LYS A 88 -6.35 10.43 -16.57
C LYS A 88 -5.06 9.61 -16.72
N THR A 89 -4.86 8.59 -15.87
CA THR A 89 -3.64 7.75 -15.89
C THR A 89 -3.76 6.57 -16.84
N LEU A 90 -4.97 6.15 -17.20
CA LEU A 90 -5.21 5.07 -18.15
C LEU A 90 -5.08 5.60 -19.58
N ASN A 91 -5.86 6.62 -19.93
CA ASN A 91 -5.74 7.36 -21.19
C ASN A 91 -6.46 8.70 -21.06
N LEU A 92 -5.83 9.77 -21.54
CA LEU A 92 -6.42 11.13 -21.55
C LEU A 92 -7.66 11.20 -22.45
N GLU A 93 -7.70 10.42 -23.53
CA GLU A 93 -8.86 10.36 -24.44
C GLU A 93 -10.09 9.77 -23.76
N LEU A 94 -9.92 8.77 -22.89
CA LEU A 94 -11.03 8.17 -22.13
C LEU A 94 -11.62 9.18 -21.13
N LEU A 95 -10.77 10.04 -20.56
CA LEU A 95 -11.22 11.12 -19.70
C LEU A 95 -12.06 12.14 -20.50
N GLN A 96 -11.57 12.57 -21.66
CA GLN A 96 -12.29 13.53 -22.51
C GLN A 96 -13.61 12.94 -23.03
N ALA A 97 -13.61 11.67 -23.45
CA ALA A 97 -14.81 10.98 -23.89
C ALA A 97 -15.85 10.88 -22.76
N PHE A 98 -15.42 10.56 -21.54
CA PHE A 98 -16.31 10.55 -20.38
C PHE A 98 -16.86 11.96 -20.03
N GLU A 99 -16.02 12.99 -20.12
CA GLU A 99 -16.45 14.37 -19.89
C GLU A 99 -17.44 14.86 -20.95
N ALA A 100 -17.28 14.42 -22.20
CA ALA A 100 -18.16 14.72 -23.32
C ALA A 100 -19.52 14.00 -23.27
N LEU A 101 -19.63 12.90 -22.50
CA LEU A 101 -20.92 12.22 -22.33
C LEU A 101 -21.94 13.17 -21.67
N PRO A 102 -23.15 13.28 -22.22
CA PRO A 102 -24.21 14.08 -21.62
C PRO A 102 -24.54 13.55 -20.22
N ASP A 103 -24.66 14.48 -19.29
CA ASP A 103 -25.27 14.21 -18.00
C ASP A 103 -26.77 14.02 -18.24
N ALA A 104 -27.19 12.77 -18.47
CA ALA A 104 -28.59 12.41 -18.36
C ALA A 104 -29.05 12.73 -16.93
N GLN A 105 -29.65 13.90 -16.78
CA GLN A 105 -30.31 14.34 -15.55
C GLN A 105 -31.50 13.43 -15.30
N LEU A 106 -31.27 12.32 -14.61
CA LEU A 106 -32.29 11.63 -13.85
C LEU A 106 -31.82 11.58 -12.41
N ASN A 107 -32.56 12.33 -11.60
CA ASN A 107 -32.52 12.34 -10.14
C ASN A 107 -32.46 10.90 -9.62
N GLU A 108 -31.30 10.50 -9.10
CA GLU A 108 -31.22 9.58 -7.98
C GLU A 108 -29.85 9.73 -7.31
N SER A 109 -29.91 10.26 -6.09
CA SER A 109 -28.90 10.13 -5.03
C SER A 109 -27.59 10.92 -5.20
N ARG A 110 -27.69 12.26 -5.19
CA ARG A 110 -26.74 13.13 -4.47
C ARG A 110 -27.31 14.55 -4.37
N GLU A 111 -28.17 14.75 -3.38
CA GLU A 111 -28.46 16.08 -2.85
C GLU A 111 -27.16 16.68 -2.29
N LYS A 112 -26.52 17.56 -3.06
CA LYS A 112 -25.80 18.75 -2.57
C LYS A 112 -25.81 19.80 -3.68
N THR A 113 -26.95 20.45 -3.87
CA THR A 113 -26.99 21.79 -4.45
C THR A 113 -26.66 22.80 -3.35
N ALA A 114 -25.55 23.50 -3.52
CA ALA A 114 -25.40 24.87 -3.06
C ALA A 114 -24.92 25.68 -4.29
N PRO A 115 -25.53 26.84 -4.53
CA PRO A 115 -24.79 28.11 -4.51
C PRO A 115 -25.45 29.07 -3.50
N GLU A 116 -24.71 29.80 -2.66
CA GLU A 116 -24.09 31.10 -2.98
C GLU A 116 -25.19 32.09 -3.47
N GLY A 117 -25.59 33.17 -2.80
CA GLY A 117 -24.89 34.07 -1.89
C GLY A 117 -25.14 35.52 -2.37
N GLU A 118 -26.05 36.22 -1.68
CA GLU A 118 -26.06 37.68 -1.38
C GLU A 118 -25.96 38.78 -2.47
N LYS A 119 -26.96 39.69 -2.47
CA LYS A 119 -26.85 41.16 -2.24
C LYS A 119 -28.25 41.81 -2.40
N GLU A 120 -28.93 42.17 -1.31
CA GLU A 120 -28.88 43.43 -0.53
C GLU A 120 -29.72 44.62 -1.06
N LYS A 121 -30.62 45.07 -0.17
CA LYS A 121 -31.10 46.44 0.11
C LYS A 121 -32.15 47.12 -0.77
N GLY A 122 -33.29 47.38 -0.13
CA GLY A 122 -34.23 48.46 -0.44
C GLY A 122 -35.29 48.55 0.65
N ALA A 123 -35.03 49.37 1.67
CA ALA A 123 -35.91 49.61 2.81
C ALA A 123 -37.05 50.57 2.43
N GLU A 124 -38.29 50.29 2.85
CA GLU A 124 -39.30 51.32 3.07
C GLU A 124 -40.36 50.84 4.08
N ALA A 125 -41.00 51.77 4.78
CA ALA A 125 -41.29 51.68 6.20
C ALA A 125 -42.78 51.46 6.56
N LEU A 126 -42.98 50.85 7.75
CA LEU A 126 -44.10 50.96 8.72
C LEU A 126 -45.48 50.34 8.35
N PRO A 127 -46.40 50.03 9.33
CA PRO A 127 -46.32 50.06 10.80
C PRO A 127 -46.74 48.74 11.52
N GLU A 128 -46.53 48.68 12.83
CA GLU A 128 -47.00 47.62 13.75
C GLU A 128 -48.52 47.35 13.66
N PRO A 129 -48.95 46.12 13.97
CA PRO A 129 -49.76 46.00 15.18
C PRO A 129 -49.41 44.81 16.07
N GLN A 130 -49.42 45.09 17.37
CA GLN A 130 -49.41 44.15 18.49
C GLN A 130 -50.23 42.88 18.23
N ARG A 131 -49.59 41.70 18.26
CA ARG A 131 -50.27 40.42 18.56
C ARG A 131 -49.36 39.46 19.32
N HIS A 132 -49.72 39.30 20.59
CA HIS A 132 -49.60 38.10 21.40
C HIS A 132 -48.20 37.47 21.58
N GLN A 133 -47.73 37.52 22.83
CA GLN A 133 -46.75 36.61 23.39
C GLN A 133 -47.26 35.16 23.25
N ALA A 134 -46.95 34.53 22.13
CA ALA A 134 -46.85 33.09 22.05
C ALA A 134 -45.38 32.75 22.24
N GLN A 135 -45.06 32.04 23.32
CA GLN A 135 -43.82 31.29 23.42
C GLN A 135 -43.84 30.23 22.32
N THR A 136 -43.48 30.62 21.11
CA THR A 136 -43.15 29.69 20.05
C THR A 136 -41.86 29.05 20.49
N GLN A 137 -41.95 27.85 21.08
CA GLN A 137 -40.86 26.90 21.04
C GLN A 137 -40.54 26.73 19.56
N GLN A 138 -39.53 27.48 19.07
CA GLN A 138 -38.99 27.26 17.75
C GLN A 138 -38.58 25.77 17.72
N PRO A 139 -39.04 24.99 16.73
CA PRO A 139 -38.51 23.65 16.56
C PRO A 139 -36.98 23.77 16.44
N PRO A 140 -36.20 22.87 17.07
CA PRO A 140 -34.74 22.95 17.01
C PRO A 140 -34.36 23.12 15.54
N ASP A 141 -33.62 24.20 15.25
CA ASP A 141 -33.27 24.54 13.88
C ASP A 141 -32.59 23.31 13.28
N LEU A 142 -33.20 22.71 12.25
CA LEU A 142 -32.71 21.48 11.65
C LEU A 142 -31.25 21.63 11.19
N ARG A 143 -30.82 22.88 10.94
CA ARG A 143 -29.43 23.26 10.66
C ARG A 143 -28.48 23.04 11.84
N ASP A 144 -28.93 23.24 13.07
CA ASP A 144 -28.10 23.07 14.26
C ASP A 144 -27.94 21.58 14.61
N ALA A 145 -29.01 20.80 14.43
CA ALA A 145 -28.94 19.34 14.53
C ALA A 145 -27.97 18.75 13.48
N TRP A 146 -28.06 19.22 12.24
CA TRP A 146 -27.14 18.81 11.17
C TRP A 146 -25.69 19.24 11.43
N ARG A 147 -25.47 20.42 12.03
CA ARG A 147 -24.14 20.88 12.42
C ARG A 147 -23.53 19.99 13.51
N ALA A 148 -24.31 19.67 14.54
CA ALA A 148 -23.89 18.76 15.61
C ALA A 148 -23.60 17.34 15.09
N GLU A 149 -24.42 16.83 14.16
CA GLU A 149 -24.20 15.52 13.55
C GLU A 149 -22.91 15.48 12.72
N LEU A 150 -22.63 16.54 11.95
CA LEU A 150 -21.38 16.68 11.21
C LEU A 150 -20.14 16.78 12.12
N GLU A 151 -20.28 17.47 13.26
CA GLU A 151 -19.23 17.60 14.26
C GLU A 151 -18.91 16.24 14.90
N HIS A 152 -19.94 15.49 15.32
CA HIS A 152 -19.80 14.13 15.79
C HIS A 152 -19.16 13.18 14.76
N LEU A 153 -19.52 13.32 13.49
CA LEU A 153 -18.92 12.50 12.43
C LEU A 153 -17.42 12.80 12.25
N ARG A 154 -17.03 14.08 12.38
CA ARG A 154 -15.62 14.50 12.34
C ARG A 154 -14.83 13.97 13.53
N GLU A 155 -15.37 14.11 14.74
CA GLU A 155 -14.76 13.59 15.97
C GLU A 155 -14.54 12.08 15.86
N ARG A 156 -15.55 11.34 15.39
CA ARG A 156 -15.44 9.88 15.21
C ARG A 156 -14.36 9.50 14.20
N HIS A 157 -14.24 10.24 13.10
CA HIS A 157 -13.19 10.00 12.11
C HIS A 157 -11.79 10.35 12.63
N GLU A 158 -11.68 11.36 13.49
CA GLU A 158 -10.43 11.71 14.14
C GLU A 158 -10.01 10.66 15.18
N GLN A 159 -10.95 10.17 15.99
CA GLN A 159 -10.74 9.06 16.91
C GLN A 159 -10.30 7.79 16.18
N ASN A 160 -10.95 7.45 15.05
CA ASN A 160 -10.53 6.31 14.24
C ASN A 160 -9.11 6.47 13.68
N ARG A 161 -8.73 7.67 13.20
CA ARG A 161 -7.35 7.93 12.74
C ARG A 161 -6.34 7.81 13.87
N GLN A 162 -6.67 8.27 15.07
CA GLN A 162 -5.81 8.14 16.24
C GLN A 162 -5.68 6.67 16.66
N ALA A 163 -6.78 5.91 16.70
CA ALA A 163 -6.75 4.48 16.99
C ALA A 163 -5.94 3.68 15.96
N GLU A 164 -6.06 3.98 14.67
CA GLU A 164 -5.25 3.36 13.60
C GLU A 164 -3.75 3.72 13.74
N ALA A 165 -3.44 4.96 14.13
CA ALA A 165 -2.07 5.39 14.40
C ALA A 165 -1.46 4.66 15.61
N GLU A 166 -2.24 4.44 16.67
CA GLU A 166 -1.81 3.67 17.84
C GLU A 166 -1.65 2.18 17.52
N GLN A 167 -2.60 1.59 16.78
CA GLN A 167 -2.51 0.19 16.35
C GLN A 167 -1.30 -0.05 15.45
N SER A 168 -1.07 0.82 14.47
CA SER A 168 0.11 0.73 13.59
C SER A 168 1.42 0.99 14.35
N GLY A 169 1.41 1.90 15.32
CA GLY A 169 2.55 2.13 16.22
C GLY A 169 2.87 0.90 17.07
N ASN A 170 1.85 0.21 17.59
CA ASN A 170 2.00 -1.02 18.36
C ASN A 170 2.53 -2.17 17.50
N LEU A 171 2.00 -2.35 16.28
CA LEU A 171 2.49 -3.37 15.34
C LEU A 171 3.98 -3.17 15.00
N LEU A 172 4.39 -1.92 14.75
CA LEU A 172 5.80 -1.61 14.48
C LEU A 172 6.71 -1.90 15.68
N ARG A 173 6.22 -1.66 16.92
CA ARG A 173 6.95 -2.00 18.15
C ARG A 173 7.10 -3.52 18.31
N GLU A 174 6.03 -4.28 18.05
CA GLU A 174 6.04 -5.75 18.09
C GLU A 174 6.97 -6.35 17.03
N LEU A 175 6.88 -5.90 15.77
CA LEU A 175 7.79 -6.32 14.70
C LEU A 175 9.24 -6.03 15.06
N ARG A 176 9.52 -4.84 15.60
CA ARG A 176 10.87 -4.47 16.04
C ARG A 176 11.36 -5.32 17.23
N ALA A 177 10.47 -5.77 18.10
CA ALA A 177 10.82 -6.68 19.20
C ALA A 177 11.14 -8.08 18.66
N LEU A 178 10.33 -8.60 17.74
CA LEU A 178 10.51 -9.91 17.12
C LEU A 178 11.81 -9.99 16.31
N VAL A 179 12.12 -8.95 15.51
CA VAL A 179 13.40 -8.85 14.80
C VAL A 179 14.57 -8.83 15.77
N ARG A 180 14.50 -8.03 16.85
CA ARG A 180 15.56 -7.99 17.87
C ARG A 180 15.75 -9.35 18.54
N PHE A 181 14.67 -10.05 18.84
CA PHE A 181 14.71 -11.39 19.42
C PHE A 181 15.39 -12.39 18.49
N ALA A 182 14.97 -12.47 17.22
CA ALA A 182 15.56 -13.37 16.22
C ALA A 182 17.06 -13.11 15.99
N VAL A 183 17.47 -11.83 15.90
CA VAL A 183 18.88 -11.47 15.78
C VAL A 183 19.65 -11.88 17.04
N SER A 184 19.08 -11.69 18.22
CA SER A 184 19.76 -12.07 19.47
C SER A 184 19.98 -13.58 19.58
N ASP A 185 19.02 -14.39 19.15
CA ASP A 185 19.11 -15.85 19.24
C ASP A 185 20.07 -16.43 18.21
N THR A 186 20.10 -15.88 16.99
CA THR A 186 21.10 -16.24 15.99
C THR A 186 22.52 -15.90 16.46
N LEU A 187 22.73 -14.71 17.04
CA LEU A 187 24.01 -14.30 17.61
C LEU A 187 24.44 -15.19 18.78
N LYS A 188 23.53 -15.57 19.69
CA LYS A 188 23.81 -16.54 20.75
C LYS A 188 24.23 -17.89 20.18
N GLY A 189 23.55 -18.39 19.15
CA GLY A 189 23.89 -19.65 18.48
C GLY A 189 25.26 -19.62 17.80
N ILE A 190 25.63 -18.50 17.17
CA ILE A 190 26.96 -18.28 16.60
C ILE A 190 28.02 -18.27 17.72
N ARG A 191 27.78 -17.51 18.79
CA ARG A 191 28.69 -17.42 19.94
C ARG A 191 28.94 -18.79 20.60
N SER A 192 27.89 -19.57 20.83
CA SER A 192 28.02 -20.92 21.41
C SER A 192 28.83 -21.86 20.53
N ARG A 193 28.63 -21.81 19.19
CA ARG A 193 29.44 -22.59 18.24
C ARG A 193 30.91 -22.16 18.24
N ALA A 194 31.17 -20.84 18.24
CA ALA A 194 32.52 -20.30 18.30
C ALA A 194 33.25 -20.71 19.59
N LEU A 195 32.58 -20.66 20.75
CA LEU A 195 33.13 -21.13 22.01
C LEU A 195 33.46 -22.63 21.98
N LYS A 196 32.57 -23.46 21.43
CA LYS A 196 32.80 -24.90 21.28
C LYS A 196 33.97 -25.21 20.34
N MET A 197 34.15 -24.41 19.28
CA MET A 197 35.32 -24.52 18.40
C MET A 197 36.60 -24.14 19.13
N LEU A 198 36.59 -23.06 19.92
CA LEU A 198 37.73 -22.65 20.74
C LEU A 198 38.09 -23.69 21.80
N GLU A 199 37.10 -24.33 22.43
CA GLU A 199 37.33 -25.44 23.36
C GLU A 199 37.99 -26.63 22.67
N ARG A 200 37.54 -27.00 21.46
CA ARG A 200 38.17 -28.06 20.66
C ARG A 200 39.63 -27.75 20.32
N LEU A 201 39.95 -26.49 20.04
CA LEU A 201 41.33 -26.04 19.77
C LEU A 201 42.18 -25.96 21.05
N LYS A 202 41.55 -25.77 22.22
CA LYS A 202 42.21 -25.83 23.53
C LYS A 202 42.41 -27.25 24.06
N ILE A 203 41.92 -28.28 23.36
CA ILE A 203 42.28 -29.67 23.65
C ILE A 203 43.80 -29.78 23.40
N LYS A 204 44.53 -29.87 24.51
CA LYS A 204 45.99 -29.95 24.57
C LYS A 204 46.52 -30.99 23.57
N PRO A 205 47.72 -30.77 22.97
CA PRO A 205 48.38 -31.80 22.19
C PRO A 205 48.43 -33.10 23.01
N ARG A 206 47.96 -34.16 22.37
CA ARG A 206 47.75 -35.48 22.96
C ARG A 206 49.00 -35.90 23.73
N GLN A 207 48.79 -36.44 24.92
CA GLN A 207 49.78 -37.12 25.77
C GLN A 207 50.54 -38.28 25.06
N HIS A 208 50.28 -38.53 23.78
CA HIS A 208 50.97 -39.52 22.95
C HIS A 208 52.40 -39.13 22.53
N GLU A 209 52.83 -37.88 22.69
CA GLU A 209 54.25 -37.55 22.51
C GLU A 209 55.11 -38.03 23.68
N TYR A 210 54.57 -38.06 24.91
CA TYR A 210 55.27 -38.55 26.08
C TYR A 210 55.34 -40.09 26.16
N GLU A 211 54.42 -40.82 25.51
CA GLU A 211 54.46 -42.29 25.46
C GLU A 211 55.45 -42.84 24.43
N ARG A 212 55.79 -42.07 23.36
CA ARG A 212 56.84 -42.48 22.42
C ARG A 212 58.24 -42.38 23.01
N LEU A 213 58.48 -41.39 23.87
CA LEU A 213 59.75 -41.21 24.59
C LEU A 213 60.02 -42.29 25.67
N ARG A 214 58.99 -43.00 26.14
CA ARG A 214 59.15 -44.12 27.09
C ARG A 214 59.40 -45.48 26.43
N ARG A 215 59.34 -45.57 25.10
CA ARG A 215 59.52 -46.82 24.33
C ARG A 215 60.81 -46.86 23.52
N ASP A 216 61.80 -46.04 23.86
CA ASP A 216 63.16 -46.19 23.33
C ASP A 216 64.02 -47.06 24.27
N PRO A 217 64.29 -48.34 23.94
CA PRO A 217 65.08 -49.24 24.78
C PRO A 217 66.61 -48.99 24.67
N LYS A 218 67.04 -47.84 24.15
CA LYS A 218 68.46 -47.54 23.84
C LYS A 218 69.17 -46.65 24.87
N HIS A 219 68.65 -46.51 26.09
CA HIS A 219 69.28 -45.66 27.11
C HIS A 219 69.76 -46.37 28.39
N GLU A 220 69.78 -47.70 28.43
CA GLU A 220 70.37 -48.43 29.57
C GLU A 220 71.39 -49.48 29.11
N ARG A 221 72.55 -49.05 28.60
CA ARG A 221 73.84 -49.79 28.77
C ARG A 221 74.99 -48.81 28.69
N GLY A 222 75.43 -48.35 29.85
CA GLY A 222 76.57 -47.47 30.01
C GLY A 222 77.03 -47.39 31.45
N ARG A 223 77.29 -48.54 32.07
CA ARG A 223 78.26 -48.75 33.14
C ARG A 223 78.71 -50.21 33.14
#